data_AF-A0A7Y3U0D2-F1
#
_entry.id   AF-A0A7Y3U0D2-F1
#
_cell.length_a   1.000
_cell.length_b   1.000
_cell.length_c   1.000
_cell.angle_alpha   90.00
_cell.angle_beta   90.00
_cell.angle_gamma   90.00
#
_symmetry.space_group_name_H-M   'P 1'
#
loop_
_entity.id
_entity.type
_entity.pdbx_description
1 polymer ?
#
loop_
_entity_poly.entity_id
_entity_poly.type
_entity_poly.pdbx_seq_one_letter_code
_entity_poly.pdbx_strand_id
1 'polypeptide(L)'
;MATVFINEFIQLFLRYLIIVVLVVGVTFLFPGKTMASNTTEITVDVSQNLGQMPGIAAVGIELSQWGDDFYKFYFRKKYEDDIENVGSIYRTGLNLRYHVSDLSNDIEKYMDRLNDFNNTTLSYKKQGVDLILTIYGMPKWLSKRCVKNKDGKYVCGPNWGATPPTDYDAWAEHVKGIVGYYKYKLGLDLWYEIWNEPDQGYLFSNTDFWFGSQEEYFTLYKYSVKGALEADPHVKIGGPGASIWDKGVIEEFIKYAATNNLPIDFITWHMYVGWNNFWGTKAEYREMASSIKQWLKQYGYDENTPLIIDEWNYDASLNDLEDHTTERTSAYAIFAIFQILDTGINKQAFFNFVDFEHNPLFSGCPGIMSNDGIIKSVYNAFKALSILQGKQENGINNRLKADITSKDGFLAAIASQTKDSRKVRILISNYVPSKRMLKNAFP
;
A
#
# COMPACT_ATOMS: atom_id res chain seq x y z
N MET A 1 0.63 34.53 37.94
CA MET A 1 -0.72 35.11 38.06
C MET A 1 -1.13 35.57 36.67
N ALA A 2 -2.23 35.01 36.15
CA ALA A 2 -2.71 35.24 34.79
C ALA A 2 -3.18 36.68 34.57
N THR A 3 -3.23 37.14 33.32
CA THR A 3 -4.48 37.43 32.56
C THR A 3 -4.10 38.03 31.19
N VAL A 4 -4.61 37.48 30.08
CA VAL A 4 -4.68 38.16 28.79
C VAL A 4 -6.15 38.25 28.40
N PHE A 5 -6.63 39.48 28.24
CA PHE A 5 -7.97 39.79 27.75
C PHE A 5 -8.03 39.59 26.22
N ILE A 6 -9.01 38.83 25.76
CA ILE A 6 -9.41 38.78 24.35
C ILE A 6 -10.43 39.89 24.16
N ASN A 7 -10.12 40.86 23.30
CA ASN A 7 -11.10 41.80 22.79
C ASN A 7 -11.14 41.69 21.27
N GLU A 8 -12.38 41.61 20.77
CA GLU A 8 -12.75 41.55 19.36
C GLU A 8 -12.13 42.72 18.59
N PHE A 9 -11.35 42.46 17.55
CA PHE A 9 -11.22 43.26 16.33
C PHE A 9 -10.09 42.64 15.49
N ILE A 10 -10.40 42.25 14.25
CA ILE A 10 -9.55 42.27 13.03
C ILE A 10 -10.21 41.30 12.04
N GLN A 11 -11.19 41.82 11.31
CA GLN A 11 -11.34 41.46 9.91
C GLN A 11 -10.36 42.30 9.11
N LEU A 12 -9.80 41.72 8.03
CA LEU A 12 -8.71 42.20 7.17
C LEU A 12 -7.30 42.10 7.78
N PHE A 13 -6.65 40.93 7.67
CA PHE A 13 -5.19 40.80 7.37
C PHE A 13 -4.80 39.32 7.12
N LEU A 14 -5.56 38.59 6.29
CA LEU A 14 -5.33 37.15 6.02
C LEU A 14 -4.41 36.84 4.82
N ARG A 15 -3.55 37.77 4.38
CA ARG A 15 -2.66 37.53 3.22
C ARG A 15 -1.19 37.21 3.55
N TYR A 16 -0.75 37.34 4.80
CA TYR A 16 0.68 37.20 5.15
C TYR A 16 0.93 36.58 6.54
N LEU A 17 0.14 35.58 6.95
CA LEU A 17 0.33 34.94 8.27
C LEU A 17 1.38 33.82 8.17
N ILE A 18 2.63 34.08 8.54
CA ILE A 18 3.58 33.00 8.84
C ILE A 18 3.16 32.42 10.19
N ILE A 19 2.68 31.18 10.22
CA ILE A 19 2.44 30.46 11.47
C ILE A 19 3.73 29.73 11.83
N VAL A 20 4.47 30.27 12.80
CA VAL A 20 5.59 29.56 13.44
C VAL A 20 5.01 28.71 14.56
N VAL A 21 5.04 27.38 14.38
CA VAL A 21 4.71 26.45 15.47
C VAL A 21 6.00 26.07 16.18
N LEU A 22 6.27 26.71 17.32
CA LEU A 22 7.32 26.31 18.23
C LEU A 22 6.89 25.05 18.99
N VAL A 23 7.40 23.89 18.58
CA VAL A 23 7.31 22.66 19.39
C VAL A 23 8.41 22.73 20.45
N VAL A 24 8.10 23.31 21.60
CA VAL A 24 9.00 23.28 22.77
C VAL A 24 8.88 21.89 23.40
N GLY A 25 9.96 21.11 23.34
CA GLY A 25 10.07 19.88 24.10
C GLY A 25 9.89 20.17 25.59
N VAL A 26 8.87 19.60 26.22
CA VAL A 26 8.68 19.66 27.67
C VAL A 26 9.66 18.67 28.30
N THR A 27 10.86 19.14 28.62
CA THR A 27 11.79 18.43 29.52
C THR A 27 11.40 18.70 30.97
N PHE A 28 11.07 17.65 31.73
CA PHE A 28 11.05 17.72 33.19
C PHE A 28 12.48 18.01 33.68
N LEU A 29 12.67 19.18 34.29
CA LEU A 29 13.96 19.63 34.81
C LEU A 29 14.29 18.89 36.11
N PHE A 30 15.28 17.99 36.06
CA PHE A 30 16.13 17.73 37.22
C PHE A 30 17.23 18.80 37.23
N PRO A 31 17.51 19.46 38.38
CA PRO A 31 18.44 20.57 38.42
C PRO A 31 19.88 20.05 38.27
N GLY A 32 20.59 20.48 37.23
CA GLY A 32 22.04 20.26 37.17
C GLY A 32 22.75 20.17 35.81
N LYS A 33 22.08 20.35 34.66
CA LYS A 33 22.78 20.47 33.37
C LYS A 33 22.18 21.57 32.51
N THR A 34 22.99 22.57 32.17
CA THR A 34 22.76 23.47 31.04
C THR A 34 22.72 22.64 29.75
N MET A 35 21.53 22.30 29.26
CA MET A 35 21.38 21.83 27.89
C MET A 35 21.48 23.05 26.98
N ALA A 36 22.41 23.04 26.02
CA ALA A 36 22.26 23.87 24.83
C ALA A 36 20.89 23.53 24.23
N SER A 37 19.99 24.51 24.11
CA SER A 37 18.68 24.28 23.48
C SER A 37 18.91 24.07 21.98
N ASN A 38 19.02 22.82 21.56
CA ASN A 38 18.86 22.45 20.16
C ASN A 38 17.38 22.60 19.81
N THR A 39 16.92 23.85 19.67
CA THR A 39 15.53 24.14 19.29
C THR A 39 15.32 23.68 17.85
N THR A 40 14.30 22.86 17.62
CA THR A 40 13.80 22.54 16.27
C THR A 40 12.76 23.58 15.90
N GLU A 41 12.84 24.12 14.68
CA GLU A 41 11.84 25.05 14.14
C GLU A 41 11.13 24.40 12.94
N ILE A 42 9.79 24.48 12.93
CA ILE A 42 8.95 24.08 11.80
C ILE A 42 8.19 25.31 11.34
N THR A 43 8.43 25.71 10.10
CA THR A 43 7.83 26.90 9.50
C THR A 43 6.84 26.49 8.43
N VAL A 44 5.57 26.87 8.59
CA VAL A 44 4.52 26.65 7.59
C VAL A 44 4.19 27.97 6.92
N ASP A 45 4.44 28.05 5.62
CA ASP A 45 4.14 29.23 4.81
C ASP A 45 2.78 29.07 4.13
N VAL A 46 1.77 29.75 4.67
CA VAL A 46 0.40 29.72 4.14
C VAL A 46 0.25 30.40 2.78
N SER A 47 1.23 31.22 2.36
CA SER A 47 1.25 31.84 1.03
C SER A 47 1.80 30.90 -0.04
N GLN A 48 2.55 29.87 0.36
CA GLN A 48 3.17 28.88 -0.52
C GLN A 48 2.26 27.65 -0.66
N ASN A 49 1.20 27.80 -1.45
CA ASN A 49 0.31 26.71 -1.84
C ASN A 49 1.00 25.84 -2.91
N LEU A 50 1.17 24.55 -2.62
CA LEU A 50 1.83 23.56 -3.48
C LEU A 50 0.83 22.75 -4.34
N GLY A 51 -0.43 23.16 -4.40
CA GLY A 51 -1.52 22.45 -5.07
C GLY A 51 -2.29 21.51 -4.14
N GLN A 52 -3.20 20.70 -4.70
CA GLN A 52 -3.94 19.72 -3.90
C GLN A 52 -3.00 18.67 -3.30
N MET A 53 -3.33 18.16 -2.11
CA MET A 53 -2.59 17.06 -1.50
C MET A 53 -2.50 15.87 -2.47
N PRO A 54 -1.29 15.36 -2.76
CA PRO A 54 -1.10 14.30 -3.74
C PRO A 54 -1.68 12.95 -3.26
N GLY A 55 -1.94 12.04 -4.20
CA GLY A 55 -2.52 10.72 -3.93
C GLY A 55 -1.72 9.87 -2.93
N ILE A 56 -0.40 10.06 -2.85
CA ILE A 56 0.44 9.36 -1.87
C ILE A 56 0.13 9.73 -0.42
N ALA A 57 -0.49 10.89 -0.19
CA ALA A 57 -0.98 11.31 1.12
C ALA A 57 -2.40 10.82 1.41
N ALA A 58 -3.00 10.07 0.49
CA ALA A 58 -4.20 9.30 0.78
C ALA A 58 -3.87 8.08 1.63
N VAL A 59 -4.82 7.70 2.46
CA VAL A 59 -4.73 6.43 3.18
C VAL A 59 -4.89 5.33 2.15
N GLY A 60 -3.89 4.48 2.01
CA GLY A 60 -4.07 3.20 1.36
C GLY A 60 -3.63 2.08 2.26
N ILE A 61 -4.35 0.96 2.17
CA ILE A 61 -4.20 -0.17 3.06
C ILE A 61 -4.27 -1.47 2.27
N GLU A 62 -3.42 -2.41 2.63
CA GLU A 62 -3.47 -3.78 2.16
C GLU A 62 -4.45 -4.59 3.03
N LEU A 63 -5.36 -5.30 2.37
CA LEU A 63 -6.50 -6.01 2.97
C LEU A 63 -6.33 -7.54 2.89
N SER A 64 -5.11 -8.06 2.84
CA SER A 64 -4.84 -9.47 2.64
C SER A 64 -5.56 -10.31 3.67
N GLN A 65 -6.24 -11.33 3.17
CA GLN A 65 -6.94 -12.34 3.92
C GLN A 65 -6.43 -13.70 3.43
N TRP A 66 -6.16 -14.61 4.37
CA TRP A 66 -5.96 -16.00 4.05
C TRP A 66 -7.18 -16.76 4.56
N GLY A 67 -8.15 -17.01 3.67
CA GLY A 67 -9.39 -17.71 4.02
C GLY A 67 -10.58 -16.79 4.31
N ASP A 68 -11.66 -17.38 4.86
CA ASP A 68 -12.98 -16.76 5.02
C ASP A 68 -13.11 -15.97 6.36
N ASP A 69 -12.33 -14.91 6.55
CA ASP A 69 -12.26 -14.16 7.81
C ASP A 69 -13.30 -13.02 7.90
N PHE A 70 -14.58 -13.37 8.05
CA PHE A 70 -15.69 -12.39 8.13
C PHE A 70 -15.49 -11.27 9.18
N TYR A 71 -14.75 -11.50 10.26
CA TYR A 71 -14.49 -10.47 11.27
C TYR A 71 -13.61 -9.32 10.74
N LYS A 72 -12.65 -9.61 9.86
CA LYS A 72 -11.80 -8.59 9.21
C LYS A 72 -12.66 -7.62 8.40
N PHE A 73 -13.65 -8.16 7.69
CA PHE A 73 -14.66 -7.36 6.99
C PHE A 73 -15.44 -6.44 7.93
N TYR A 74 -15.97 -6.99 9.03
CA TYR A 74 -16.76 -6.24 9.99
C TYR A 74 -15.98 -5.05 10.56
N PHE A 75 -14.74 -5.28 10.96
CA PHE A 75 -13.90 -4.20 11.46
C PHE A 75 -13.56 -3.18 10.38
N ARG A 76 -13.29 -3.62 9.15
CA ARG A 76 -13.11 -2.69 8.05
C ARG A 76 -14.33 -1.79 7.88
N LYS A 77 -15.53 -2.36 7.79
CA LYS A 77 -16.77 -1.57 7.66
C LYS A 77 -16.98 -0.61 8.82
N LYS A 78 -16.59 -1.00 10.03
CA LYS A 78 -16.71 -0.16 11.22
C LYS A 78 -15.76 1.05 11.21
N TYR A 79 -14.60 0.93 10.57
CA TYR A 79 -13.50 1.90 10.72
C TYR A 79 -13.01 2.53 9.40
N GLU A 80 -13.46 2.07 8.23
CA GLU A 80 -12.99 2.60 6.94
C GLU A 80 -13.36 4.08 6.74
N ASP A 81 -14.59 4.48 7.09
CA ASP A 81 -15.05 5.87 6.95
C ASP A 81 -14.26 6.89 7.79
N ASP A 82 -13.56 6.43 8.83
CA ASP A 82 -12.74 7.27 9.69
C ASP A 82 -11.43 7.70 9.02
N ILE A 83 -10.83 6.80 8.24
CA ILE A 83 -9.48 6.97 7.67
C ILE A 83 -9.49 7.20 6.16
N GLU A 84 -10.57 6.85 5.47
CA GLU A 84 -10.62 6.87 4.03
C GLU A 84 -10.91 8.26 3.44
N ASN A 85 -10.27 8.56 2.30
CA ASN A 85 -10.40 9.80 1.55
C ASN A 85 -10.44 9.58 0.03
N VAL A 86 -10.72 10.64 -0.73
CA VAL A 86 -10.53 10.62 -2.19
C VAL A 86 -9.05 10.38 -2.50
N GLY A 87 -8.80 9.43 -3.40
CA GLY A 87 -7.48 8.97 -3.78
C GLY A 87 -6.97 7.79 -2.94
N SER A 88 -7.71 7.38 -1.90
CA SER A 88 -7.41 6.16 -1.14
C SER A 88 -7.32 4.97 -2.08
N ILE A 89 -6.52 3.98 -1.68
CA ILE A 89 -6.36 2.74 -2.41
C ILE A 89 -6.44 1.56 -1.45
N TYR A 90 -7.20 0.54 -1.82
CA TYR A 90 -7.18 -0.74 -1.12
C TYR A 90 -6.69 -1.82 -2.06
N ARG A 91 -5.67 -2.56 -1.61
CA ARG A 91 -5.20 -3.77 -2.30
C ARG A 91 -5.74 -4.99 -1.57
N THR A 92 -6.15 -6.01 -2.31
CA THR A 92 -6.50 -7.31 -1.74
C THR A 92 -6.17 -8.44 -2.69
N GLY A 93 -5.82 -9.60 -2.14
CA GLY A 93 -5.47 -10.79 -2.92
C GLY A 93 -6.62 -11.78 -3.06
N LEU A 94 -6.96 -12.15 -4.30
CA LEU A 94 -7.75 -13.33 -4.61
C LEU A 94 -6.81 -14.53 -4.79
N ASN A 95 -6.54 -15.24 -3.70
CA ASN A 95 -5.69 -16.43 -3.74
C ASN A 95 -6.44 -17.66 -4.28
N LEU A 96 -6.23 -18.02 -5.54
CA LEU A 96 -6.98 -19.10 -6.19
C LEU A 96 -6.72 -20.48 -5.58
N ARG A 97 -5.59 -20.66 -4.88
CA ARG A 97 -5.25 -21.86 -4.09
C ARG A 97 -6.26 -22.11 -2.97
N TYR A 98 -6.77 -21.05 -2.34
CA TYR A 98 -7.66 -21.16 -1.18
C TYR A 98 -9.12 -21.00 -1.55
N HIS A 99 -9.43 -20.11 -2.50
CA HIS A 99 -10.81 -19.71 -2.76
C HIS A 99 -11.53 -20.62 -3.77
N VAL A 100 -10.82 -21.14 -4.79
CA VAL A 100 -11.49 -21.78 -5.94
C VAL A 100 -10.78 -23.04 -6.48
N SER A 101 -9.83 -23.56 -5.72
CA SER A 101 -8.83 -24.52 -6.19
C SER A 101 -9.35 -25.82 -6.83
N ASP A 102 -10.52 -26.32 -6.40
CA ASP A 102 -11.10 -27.60 -6.87
C ASP A 102 -12.42 -27.42 -7.64
N LEU A 103 -12.79 -26.18 -7.97
CA LEU A 103 -14.15 -25.85 -8.42
C LEU A 103 -14.31 -25.67 -9.93
N SER A 104 -13.31 -26.05 -10.76
CA SER A 104 -13.38 -25.85 -12.21
C SER A 104 -14.56 -26.54 -12.90
N ASN A 105 -15.08 -27.63 -12.32
CA ASN A 105 -16.20 -28.38 -12.85
C ASN A 105 -17.55 -28.06 -12.18
N ASP A 106 -17.56 -27.15 -11.20
CA ASP A 106 -18.75 -26.76 -10.44
C ASP A 106 -18.88 -25.23 -10.46
N ILE A 107 -19.37 -24.72 -11.60
CA ILE A 107 -19.43 -23.29 -11.88
C ILE A 107 -20.30 -22.53 -10.88
N GLU A 108 -21.35 -23.18 -10.34
CA GLU A 108 -22.22 -22.58 -9.33
C GLU A 108 -21.43 -22.33 -8.05
N LYS A 109 -20.79 -23.37 -7.50
CA LYS A 109 -19.93 -23.19 -6.31
C LYS A 109 -18.75 -22.26 -6.55
N TYR A 110 -18.18 -22.28 -7.74
CA TYR A 110 -17.12 -21.36 -8.13
C TYR A 110 -17.59 -19.91 -8.00
N MET A 111 -18.75 -19.60 -8.59
CA MET A 111 -19.35 -18.27 -8.53
C MET A 111 -19.77 -17.89 -7.11
N ASP A 112 -20.33 -18.83 -6.34
CA ASP A 112 -20.66 -18.62 -4.93
C ASP A 112 -19.41 -18.23 -4.12
N ARG A 113 -18.28 -18.91 -4.33
CA ARG A 113 -17.03 -18.56 -3.65
C ARG A 113 -16.48 -17.19 -4.02
N LEU A 114 -16.58 -16.80 -5.29
CA LEU A 114 -16.24 -15.43 -5.69
C LEU A 114 -17.20 -14.40 -5.08
N ASN A 115 -18.49 -14.75 -4.96
CA ASN A 115 -19.48 -13.91 -4.32
C ASN A 115 -19.23 -13.74 -2.81
N ASP A 116 -18.88 -14.82 -2.12
CA ASP A 116 -18.53 -14.80 -0.71
C ASP A 116 -17.32 -13.89 -0.47
N PHE A 117 -16.24 -14.09 -1.24
CA PHE A 117 -15.06 -13.21 -1.19
C PHE A 117 -15.45 -11.74 -1.44
N ASN A 118 -16.35 -11.49 -2.40
CA ASN A 118 -16.83 -10.13 -2.63
C ASN A 118 -17.56 -9.56 -1.40
N ASN A 119 -18.49 -10.31 -0.82
CA ASN A 119 -19.30 -9.86 0.30
C ASN A 119 -18.43 -9.55 1.53
N THR A 120 -17.33 -10.27 1.72
CA THR A 120 -16.40 -10.09 2.85
C THR A 120 -15.21 -9.18 2.55
N THR A 121 -14.89 -8.90 1.29
CA THR A 121 -13.60 -8.28 0.96
C THR A 121 -13.71 -7.12 -0.01
N LEU A 122 -14.62 -7.20 -0.99
CA LEU A 122 -14.73 -6.21 -2.07
C LEU A 122 -16.04 -5.42 -2.06
N SER A 123 -16.91 -5.57 -1.05
CA SER A 123 -18.19 -4.87 -0.97
C SER A 123 -18.00 -3.35 -0.78
N TYR A 124 -17.67 -2.71 -1.89
CA TYR A 124 -17.13 -1.37 -1.92
C TYR A 124 -17.57 -0.69 -3.21
N LYS A 125 -18.51 0.23 -3.08
CA LYS A 125 -18.99 1.10 -4.16
C LYS A 125 -18.90 2.55 -3.68
N LYS A 126 -17.70 3.01 -3.36
CA LYS A 126 -17.48 4.39 -2.96
C LYS A 126 -16.64 5.09 -4.01
N GLN A 127 -17.17 6.20 -4.49
CA GLN A 127 -16.52 6.99 -5.53
C GLN A 127 -15.22 7.58 -5.00
N GLY A 128 -14.16 7.53 -5.82
CA GLY A 128 -12.89 8.18 -5.51
C GLY A 128 -11.91 7.32 -4.72
N VAL A 129 -12.16 6.02 -4.58
CA VAL A 129 -11.20 5.06 -4.01
C VAL A 129 -10.92 3.98 -5.04
N ASP A 130 -9.64 3.70 -5.24
CA ASP A 130 -9.18 2.67 -6.16
C ASP A 130 -9.07 1.33 -5.42
N LEU A 131 -9.44 0.24 -6.11
CA LEU A 131 -9.33 -1.12 -5.59
C LEU A 131 -8.43 -1.93 -6.50
N ILE A 132 -7.33 -2.45 -5.94
CA ILE A 132 -6.48 -3.44 -6.61
C ILE A 132 -6.92 -4.83 -6.16
N LEU A 133 -7.28 -5.69 -7.12
CA LEU A 133 -7.47 -7.12 -6.92
C LEU A 133 -6.26 -7.87 -7.50
N THR A 134 -5.43 -8.40 -6.62
CA THR A 134 -4.29 -9.23 -6.99
C THR A 134 -4.78 -10.66 -7.27
N ILE A 135 -4.70 -11.11 -8.52
CA ILE A 135 -5.00 -12.50 -8.91
C ILE A 135 -3.72 -13.30 -8.74
N TYR A 136 -3.70 -14.20 -7.75
CA TYR A 136 -2.51 -15.00 -7.44
C TYR A 136 -2.90 -16.37 -6.88
N GLY A 137 -1.91 -17.23 -6.73
CA GLY A 137 -2.14 -18.63 -6.39
C GLY A 137 -2.64 -19.43 -7.60
N MET A 138 -2.26 -20.69 -7.65
CA MET A 138 -2.59 -21.59 -8.75
C MET A 138 -3.63 -22.60 -8.28
N PRO A 139 -4.80 -22.75 -8.95
CA PRO A 139 -5.74 -23.79 -8.60
C PRO A 139 -5.18 -25.18 -8.93
N LYS A 140 -5.60 -26.22 -8.18
CA LYS A 140 -5.10 -27.59 -8.35
C LYS A 140 -5.26 -28.11 -9.77
N TRP A 141 -6.36 -27.75 -10.45
CA TRP A 141 -6.64 -28.23 -11.79
C TRP A 141 -5.71 -27.69 -12.87
N LEU A 142 -4.97 -26.62 -12.57
CA LEU A 142 -4.03 -25.99 -13.48
C LEU A 142 -2.58 -26.03 -12.99
N SER A 143 -2.34 -26.50 -11.77
CA SER A 143 -1.00 -26.59 -11.19
C SER A 143 -0.15 -27.68 -11.85
N LYS A 144 1.11 -27.35 -12.17
CA LYS A 144 2.13 -28.32 -12.64
C LYS A 144 2.48 -29.40 -11.62
N ARG A 145 2.12 -29.21 -10.35
CA ARG A 145 2.43 -30.15 -9.25
C ARG A 145 1.21 -30.94 -8.79
N CYS A 146 0.09 -30.87 -9.50
CA CYS A 146 -1.12 -31.61 -9.19
C CYS A 146 -1.47 -32.59 -10.32
N VAL A 147 -1.89 -33.80 -9.95
CA VAL A 147 -2.38 -34.81 -10.88
C VAL A 147 -3.68 -35.41 -10.36
N LYS A 148 -4.60 -35.77 -11.26
CA LYS A 148 -5.81 -36.52 -10.87
C LYS A 148 -5.46 -37.98 -10.62
N ASN A 149 -5.86 -38.50 -9.46
CA ASN A 149 -5.81 -39.94 -9.19
C ASN A 149 -6.95 -40.69 -9.91
N LYS A 150 -7.00 -42.02 -9.76
CA LYS A 150 -8.04 -42.88 -10.37
C LYS A 150 -9.46 -42.54 -9.92
N ASP A 151 -9.62 -41.93 -8.75
CA ASP A 151 -10.91 -41.50 -8.18
C ASP A 151 -11.29 -40.07 -8.62
N GLY A 152 -10.51 -39.45 -9.51
CA GLY A 152 -10.75 -38.10 -10.02
C GLY A 152 -10.34 -36.97 -9.08
N LYS A 153 -9.71 -37.26 -7.93
CA LYS A 153 -9.23 -36.27 -6.95
C LYS A 153 -7.83 -35.80 -7.29
N TYR A 154 -7.57 -34.50 -7.11
CA TYR A 154 -6.21 -33.95 -7.24
C TYR A 154 -5.33 -34.36 -6.06
N VAL A 155 -4.18 -34.97 -6.38
CA VAL A 155 -3.07 -35.21 -5.46
C VAL A 155 -1.94 -34.27 -5.86
N CYS A 156 -1.45 -33.49 -4.90
CA CYS A 156 -0.55 -32.38 -5.17
C CYS A 156 0.74 -32.48 -4.34
N GLY A 157 1.86 -32.17 -4.98
CA GLY A 157 3.16 -32.02 -4.30
C GLY A 157 3.26 -30.71 -3.51
N PRO A 158 4.36 -30.49 -2.77
CA PRO A 158 4.61 -29.25 -2.05
C PRO A 158 4.50 -28.01 -2.95
N ASN A 159 3.98 -26.91 -2.40
CA ASN A 159 3.86 -25.60 -3.05
C ASN A 159 3.18 -25.61 -4.42
N TRP A 160 2.24 -26.55 -4.61
CA TRP A 160 1.42 -26.65 -5.82
C TRP A 160 0.67 -25.37 -6.18
N GLY A 161 0.28 -24.59 -5.17
CA GLY A 161 -0.44 -23.34 -5.37
C GLY A 161 0.42 -22.18 -5.82
N ALA A 162 1.73 -22.38 -6.02
CA ALA A 162 2.67 -21.33 -6.40
C ALA A 162 3.44 -21.67 -7.69
N THR A 163 2.87 -22.51 -8.55
CA THR A 163 3.53 -22.96 -9.79
C THR A 163 2.97 -22.24 -11.01
N PRO A 164 3.72 -22.18 -12.13
CA PRO A 164 3.14 -21.86 -13.43
C PRO A 164 1.98 -22.80 -13.80
N PRO A 165 1.05 -22.36 -14.66
CA PRO A 165 -0.04 -23.20 -15.13
C PRO A 165 0.49 -24.30 -16.06
N THR A 166 -0.19 -25.44 -16.11
CA THR A 166 0.02 -26.48 -17.13
C THR A 166 -0.49 -26.06 -18.50
N ASP A 167 -1.47 -25.15 -18.54
CA ASP A 167 -2.12 -24.62 -19.72
C ASP A 167 -2.38 -23.11 -19.55
N TYR A 168 -1.70 -22.29 -20.35
CA TYR A 168 -1.82 -20.83 -20.27
C TYR A 168 -3.11 -20.30 -20.91
N ASP A 169 -3.70 -20.99 -21.89
CA ASP A 169 -4.99 -20.60 -22.45
C ASP A 169 -6.11 -20.84 -21.43
N ALA A 170 -6.06 -21.97 -20.71
CA ALA A 170 -6.98 -22.22 -19.61
C ALA A 170 -6.82 -21.20 -18.47
N TRP A 171 -5.59 -20.72 -18.21
CA TRP A 171 -5.37 -19.59 -17.31
C TRP A 171 -6.03 -18.30 -17.81
N ALA A 172 -5.86 -17.96 -19.10
CA ALA A 172 -6.48 -16.77 -19.69
C ALA A 172 -8.02 -16.80 -19.59
N GLU A 173 -8.65 -17.93 -19.89
CA GLU A 173 -10.10 -18.10 -19.73
C GLU A 173 -10.54 -17.94 -18.26
N HIS A 174 -9.69 -18.34 -17.31
CA HIS A 174 -9.95 -18.11 -15.89
C HIS A 174 -9.95 -16.63 -15.51
N VAL A 175 -8.90 -15.90 -15.94
CA VAL A 175 -8.79 -14.46 -15.71
C VAL A 175 -9.95 -13.72 -16.34
N LYS A 176 -10.35 -14.09 -17.56
CA LYS A 176 -11.54 -13.57 -18.25
C LYS A 176 -12.81 -13.75 -17.42
N GLY A 177 -13.02 -14.95 -16.86
CA GLY A 177 -14.15 -15.24 -15.98
C GLY A 177 -14.17 -14.36 -14.73
N ILE A 178 -13.01 -14.19 -14.06
CA ILE A 178 -12.86 -13.35 -12.87
C ILE A 178 -13.16 -11.88 -13.20
N VAL A 179 -12.51 -11.32 -14.23
CA VAL A 179 -12.70 -9.92 -14.64
C VAL A 179 -14.15 -9.68 -15.04
N GLY A 180 -14.72 -10.55 -15.88
CA GLY A 180 -16.10 -10.43 -16.33
C GLY A 180 -17.12 -10.55 -15.18
N TYR A 181 -16.85 -11.40 -14.19
CA TYR A 181 -17.71 -11.52 -13.00
C TYR A 181 -17.74 -10.20 -12.21
N TYR A 182 -16.58 -9.69 -11.79
CA TYR A 182 -16.52 -8.47 -10.99
C TYR A 182 -17.06 -7.25 -11.75
N LYS A 183 -16.74 -7.13 -13.05
CA LYS A 183 -17.22 -6.04 -13.89
C LYS A 183 -18.74 -6.10 -14.12
N TYR A 184 -19.24 -7.18 -14.70
CA TYR A 184 -20.61 -7.21 -15.24
C TYR A 184 -21.65 -7.79 -14.28
N LYS A 185 -21.25 -8.62 -13.31
CA LYS A 185 -22.17 -9.13 -12.28
C LYS A 185 -22.20 -8.21 -11.07
N LEU A 186 -21.05 -7.76 -10.60
CA LEU A 186 -20.97 -6.94 -9.39
C LEU A 186 -20.95 -5.43 -9.68
N GLY A 187 -20.60 -5.02 -10.90
CA GLY A 187 -20.52 -3.60 -11.26
C GLY A 187 -19.37 -2.91 -10.55
N LEU A 188 -18.23 -3.61 -10.41
CA LEU A 188 -17.01 -3.10 -9.77
C LEU A 188 -15.95 -2.82 -10.83
N ASP A 189 -15.42 -1.60 -10.81
CA ASP A 189 -14.31 -1.16 -11.67
C ASP A 189 -12.99 -1.35 -10.93
N LEU A 190 -12.47 -2.58 -10.96
CA LEU A 190 -11.24 -2.97 -10.27
C LEU A 190 -10.00 -2.75 -11.14
N TRP A 191 -8.86 -2.58 -10.48
CA TRP A 191 -7.53 -2.65 -11.08
C TRP A 191 -7.00 -4.05 -10.79
N TYR A 192 -6.48 -4.75 -11.79
CA TYR A 192 -6.06 -6.14 -11.64
C TYR A 192 -4.53 -6.23 -11.62
N GLU A 193 -4.00 -6.65 -10.48
CA GLU A 193 -2.58 -7.00 -10.37
C GLU A 193 -2.41 -8.50 -10.63
N ILE A 194 -1.36 -8.86 -11.37
CA ILE A 194 -1.08 -10.25 -11.68
C ILE A 194 0.07 -10.77 -10.83
N TRP A 195 -0.32 -11.70 -9.95
CA TRP A 195 0.53 -12.39 -8.99
C TRP A 195 1.00 -11.53 -7.81
N ASN A 196 1.57 -12.19 -6.81
CA ASN A 196 2.20 -11.57 -5.65
C ASN A 196 3.63 -12.12 -5.54
N GLU A 197 4.63 -11.25 -5.52
CA GLU A 197 6.04 -11.59 -5.27
C GLU A 197 6.60 -12.72 -6.16
N PRO A 198 6.41 -12.66 -7.50
CA PRO A 198 6.90 -13.71 -8.40
C PRO A 198 8.44 -13.82 -8.38
N ASP A 199 9.11 -12.72 -8.05
CA ASP A 199 10.56 -12.59 -7.99
C ASP A 199 11.22 -13.43 -6.90
N GLN A 200 10.52 -13.72 -5.81
CA GLN A 200 11.09 -14.59 -4.80
C GLN A 200 11.40 -16.00 -5.33
N GLY A 201 10.67 -16.46 -6.36
CA GLY A 201 10.86 -17.77 -6.98
C GLY A 201 12.15 -17.95 -7.75
N TYR A 202 12.68 -16.85 -8.29
CA TYR A 202 13.88 -16.88 -9.11
C TYR A 202 15.05 -16.08 -8.51
N LEU A 203 14.82 -15.31 -7.44
CA LEU A 203 15.87 -14.62 -6.67
C LEU A 203 16.24 -15.35 -5.37
N PHE A 204 15.32 -16.09 -4.75
CA PHE A 204 15.56 -16.76 -3.46
C PHE A 204 15.33 -18.26 -3.54
N SER A 205 16.04 -19.02 -2.71
CA SER A 205 15.98 -20.50 -2.70
C SER A 205 14.82 -21.08 -1.88
N ASN A 206 14.18 -20.27 -1.03
CA ASN A 206 13.04 -20.64 -0.18
C ASN A 206 11.94 -19.58 -0.32
N THR A 207 10.96 -19.81 -1.19
CA THR A 207 9.78 -18.94 -1.33
C THR A 207 8.51 -19.77 -1.28
N ASP A 208 7.39 -19.14 -0.95
CA ASP A 208 6.05 -19.74 -1.05
C ASP A 208 5.20 -19.08 -2.15
N PHE A 209 5.75 -18.11 -2.88
CA PHE A 209 4.99 -17.28 -3.81
C PHE A 209 5.14 -17.69 -5.27
N TRP A 210 6.30 -18.15 -5.73
CA TRP A 210 6.46 -18.61 -7.12
C TRP A 210 7.52 -19.70 -7.25
N PHE A 211 7.21 -20.75 -8.01
CA PHE A 211 8.08 -21.90 -8.27
C PHE A 211 8.29 -22.12 -9.77
N GLY A 212 8.20 -21.05 -10.54
CA GLY A 212 8.55 -21.02 -11.96
C GLY A 212 9.75 -20.11 -12.23
N SER A 213 10.18 -20.07 -13.49
CA SER A 213 11.14 -19.07 -13.95
C SER A 213 10.48 -17.68 -14.06
N GLN A 214 11.31 -16.66 -14.21
CA GLN A 214 10.85 -15.31 -14.57
C GLN A 214 10.12 -15.29 -15.92
N GLU A 215 10.61 -16.03 -16.92
CA GLU A 215 9.97 -16.15 -18.23
C GLU A 215 8.57 -16.78 -18.14
N GLU A 216 8.40 -17.77 -17.26
CA GLU A 216 7.08 -18.37 -17.00
C GLU A 216 6.13 -17.35 -16.34
N TYR A 217 6.63 -16.49 -15.45
CA TYR A 217 5.82 -15.41 -14.88
C TYR A 217 5.43 -14.38 -15.96
N PHE A 218 6.38 -13.97 -16.81
CA PHE A 218 6.09 -13.07 -17.92
C PHE A 218 5.07 -13.66 -18.91
N THR A 219 5.15 -14.97 -19.15
CA THR A 219 4.14 -15.70 -19.93
C THR A 219 2.79 -15.70 -19.21
N LEU A 220 2.76 -15.89 -17.89
CA LEU A 220 1.53 -15.79 -17.09
C LEU A 220 0.88 -14.42 -17.25
N TYR A 221 1.66 -13.34 -17.12
CA TYR A 221 1.20 -11.97 -17.31
C TYR A 221 0.57 -11.76 -18.70
N LYS A 222 1.25 -12.22 -19.76
CA LYS A 222 0.75 -12.15 -21.14
C LYS A 222 -0.63 -12.80 -21.31
N TYR A 223 -0.83 -13.99 -20.73
CA TYR A 223 -2.11 -14.69 -20.84
C TYR A 223 -3.17 -14.11 -19.89
N SER A 224 -2.78 -13.53 -18.74
CA SER A 224 -3.69 -12.73 -17.92
C SER A 224 -4.23 -11.52 -18.69
N VAL A 225 -3.34 -10.78 -19.36
CA VAL A 225 -3.72 -9.64 -20.24
C VAL A 225 -4.70 -10.08 -21.31
N LYS A 226 -4.41 -11.19 -22.00
CA LYS A 226 -5.31 -11.77 -23.02
C LYS A 226 -6.71 -11.99 -22.45
N GLY A 227 -6.82 -12.72 -21.34
CA GLY A 227 -8.10 -13.01 -20.70
C GLY A 227 -8.83 -11.77 -20.21
N ALA A 228 -8.11 -10.83 -19.58
CA ALA A 228 -8.67 -9.61 -19.04
C ALA A 228 -9.25 -8.71 -20.14
N LEU A 229 -8.52 -8.49 -21.24
CA LEU A 229 -8.98 -7.67 -22.36
C LEU A 229 -10.15 -8.30 -23.13
N GLU A 230 -10.21 -9.63 -23.20
CA GLU A 230 -11.37 -10.33 -23.76
C GLU A 230 -12.64 -10.15 -22.91
N ALA A 231 -12.50 -9.95 -21.60
CA ALA A 231 -13.63 -9.67 -20.72
C ALA A 231 -14.04 -8.18 -20.74
N ASP A 232 -13.09 -7.27 -20.55
CA ASP A 232 -13.30 -5.83 -20.56
C ASP A 232 -12.13 -5.14 -21.31
N PRO A 233 -12.36 -4.59 -22.52
CA PRO A 233 -11.33 -3.87 -23.28
C PRO A 233 -10.78 -2.61 -22.57
N HIS A 234 -11.43 -2.15 -21.50
CA HIS A 234 -11.01 -1.00 -20.70
C HIS A 234 -10.51 -1.40 -19.30
N VAL A 235 -10.28 -2.69 -19.06
CA VAL A 235 -9.71 -3.18 -17.80
C VAL A 235 -8.37 -2.51 -17.51
N LYS A 236 -8.13 -2.16 -16.25
CA LYS A 236 -6.81 -1.74 -15.78
C LYS A 236 -6.04 -2.96 -15.29
N ILE A 237 -4.87 -3.22 -15.85
CA ILE A 237 -4.02 -4.37 -15.49
C ILE A 237 -2.56 -3.95 -15.32
N GLY A 238 -1.90 -4.49 -14.29
CA GLY A 238 -0.56 -4.06 -13.88
C GLY A 238 0.19 -5.11 -13.06
N GLY A 239 1.36 -4.73 -12.58
CA GLY A 239 2.29 -5.59 -11.85
C GLY A 239 3.70 -4.98 -11.76
N PRO A 240 4.73 -5.76 -11.41
CA PRO A 240 4.68 -7.20 -11.17
C PRO A 240 4.37 -7.62 -9.73
N GLY A 241 4.08 -6.68 -8.82
CA GLY A 241 3.94 -6.97 -7.38
C GLY A 241 5.25 -7.54 -6.83
N ALA A 242 6.39 -6.98 -7.24
CA ALA A 242 7.72 -7.48 -6.85
C ALA A 242 7.94 -7.39 -5.34
N SER A 243 8.55 -8.40 -4.73
CA SER A 243 8.81 -8.45 -3.28
C SER A 243 9.81 -7.41 -2.77
N ILE A 244 10.68 -6.95 -3.66
CA ILE A 244 11.70 -5.96 -3.37
C ILE A 244 11.82 -4.94 -4.49
N TRP A 245 12.42 -3.80 -4.18
CA TRP A 245 12.99 -2.93 -5.20
C TRP A 245 14.27 -3.57 -5.75
N ASP A 246 14.18 -4.15 -6.94
CA ASP A 246 15.31 -4.56 -7.76
C ASP A 246 15.15 -3.99 -9.18
N LYS A 247 16.21 -3.35 -9.68
CA LYS A 247 16.16 -2.67 -10.99
C LYS A 247 15.92 -3.68 -12.13
N GLY A 248 16.53 -4.87 -12.05
CA GLY A 248 16.41 -5.90 -13.06
C GLY A 248 14.98 -6.43 -13.15
N VAL A 249 14.35 -6.72 -12.00
CA VAL A 249 12.99 -7.26 -11.96
C VAL A 249 11.98 -6.36 -12.67
N ILE A 250 11.96 -5.06 -12.33
CA ILE A 250 10.96 -4.13 -12.87
C ILE A 250 11.29 -3.72 -14.31
N GLU A 251 12.56 -3.45 -14.63
CA GLU A 251 12.94 -3.10 -16.01
C GLU A 251 12.64 -4.25 -16.99
N GLU A 252 12.99 -5.49 -16.63
CA GLU A 252 12.78 -6.66 -17.49
C GLU A 252 11.28 -6.94 -17.71
N PHE A 253 10.45 -6.71 -16.70
CA PHE A 253 8.99 -6.77 -16.83
C PHE A 253 8.47 -5.74 -17.86
N ILE A 254 8.86 -4.47 -17.72
CA ILE A 254 8.44 -3.40 -18.65
C ILE A 254 8.92 -3.71 -20.08
N LYS A 255 10.17 -4.14 -20.23
CA LYS A 255 10.75 -4.52 -21.52
C LYS A 255 10.04 -5.70 -22.15
N TYR A 256 9.72 -6.74 -21.37
CA TYR A 256 8.99 -7.91 -21.87
C TYR A 256 7.60 -7.51 -22.37
N ALA A 257 6.87 -6.72 -21.58
CA ALA A 257 5.54 -6.24 -21.95
C ALA A 257 5.59 -5.43 -23.24
N ALA A 258 6.55 -4.50 -23.38
CA ALA A 258 6.71 -3.71 -24.60
C ALA A 258 7.00 -4.58 -25.82
N THR A 259 7.92 -5.54 -25.69
CA THR A 259 8.28 -6.47 -26.77
C THR A 259 7.08 -7.32 -27.23
N ASN A 260 6.12 -7.57 -26.33
CA ASN A 260 4.92 -8.36 -26.60
C ASN A 260 3.66 -7.52 -26.83
N ASN A 261 3.75 -6.18 -26.88
CA ASN A 261 2.63 -5.25 -27.00
C ASN A 261 1.53 -5.45 -25.93
N LEU A 262 1.95 -5.64 -24.67
CA LEU A 262 1.03 -5.81 -23.55
C LEU A 262 0.77 -4.44 -22.89
N PRO A 263 -0.45 -4.13 -22.41
CA PRO A 263 -0.69 -2.93 -21.65
C PRO A 263 -0.01 -3.03 -20.28
N ILE A 264 0.43 -1.88 -19.75
CA ILE A 264 0.81 -1.70 -18.35
C ILE A 264 0.08 -0.44 -17.88
N ASP A 265 -1.04 -0.63 -17.18
CA ASP A 265 -1.85 0.49 -16.68
C ASP A 265 -1.33 1.04 -15.35
N PHE A 266 -0.51 0.28 -14.64
CA PHE A 266 0.17 0.68 -13.41
C PHE A 266 1.34 -0.27 -13.09
N ILE A 267 2.33 0.22 -12.34
CA ILE A 267 3.47 -0.55 -11.84
C ILE A 267 3.40 -0.67 -10.32
N THR A 268 3.66 -1.88 -9.82
CA THR A 268 3.60 -2.22 -8.39
C THR A 268 4.85 -2.92 -7.87
N TRP A 269 5.20 -2.65 -6.62
CA TRP A 269 6.26 -3.33 -5.89
C TRP A 269 6.10 -3.12 -4.38
N HIS A 270 6.66 -4.04 -3.61
CA HIS A 270 6.63 -4.04 -2.16
C HIS A 270 7.83 -3.29 -1.58
N MET A 271 7.67 -2.74 -0.38
CA MET A 271 8.73 -2.02 0.32
C MET A 271 8.75 -2.28 1.81
N TYR A 272 9.80 -2.96 2.28
CA TYR A 272 10.07 -3.15 3.70
C TYR A 272 11.48 -2.68 4.03
N VAL A 273 11.59 -1.51 4.67
CA VAL A 273 12.89 -0.86 4.96
C VAL A 273 13.79 -1.74 5.82
N GLY A 274 13.22 -2.52 6.75
CA GLY A 274 13.96 -3.46 7.59
C GLY A 274 14.58 -4.65 6.86
N TRP A 275 14.13 -4.95 5.64
CA TRP A 275 14.51 -6.15 4.89
C TRP A 275 15.36 -5.87 3.64
N ASN A 276 15.21 -4.69 3.03
CA ASN A 276 15.74 -4.43 1.69
C ASN A 276 17.07 -3.67 1.65
N ASN A 277 17.82 -3.58 2.76
CA ASN A 277 19.01 -2.69 2.88
C ASN A 277 18.73 -1.26 2.38
N PHE A 278 17.49 -0.80 2.53
CA PHE A 278 17.03 0.54 2.14
C PHE A 278 16.87 1.40 3.38
N TRP A 279 17.03 2.71 3.21
CA TRP A 279 16.83 3.66 4.31
C TRP A 279 15.49 4.37 4.28
N GLY A 280 14.75 4.20 3.18
CA GLY A 280 13.47 4.87 2.97
C GLY A 280 13.62 6.39 2.87
N THR A 281 14.73 6.88 2.32
CA THR A 281 14.98 8.31 2.12
C THR A 281 14.26 8.83 0.87
N LYS A 282 13.96 10.13 0.86
CA LYS A 282 13.40 10.80 -0.33
C LYS A 282 14.25 10.65 -1.59
N ALA A 283 15.57 10.61 -1.44
CA ALA A 283 16.48 10.46 -2.58
C ALA A 283 16.34 9.07 -3.22
N GLU A 284 16.33 8.03 -2.39
CA GLU A 284 16.09 6.64 -2.79
C GLU A 284 14.74 6.49 -3.52
N TYR A 285 13.64 6.93 -2.91
CA TYR A 285 12.32 6.87 -3.55
C TYR A 285 12.25 7.65 -4.88
N ARG A 286 12.94 8.79 -4.97
CA ARG A 286 13.01 9.56 -6.21
C ARG A 286 13.83 8.83 -7.28
N GLU A 287 14.90 8.14 -6.91
CA GLU A 287 15.66 7.29 -7.83
C GLU A 287 14.79 6.14 -8.35
N MET A 288 14.02 5.48 -7.48
CA MET A 288 13.12 4.41 -7.90
C MET A 288 12.12 4.90 -8.94
N ALA A 289 11.40 5.98 -8.60
CA ALA A 289 10.39 6.56 -9.47
C ALA A 289 10.99 7.06 -10.79
N SER A 290 12.12 7.76 -10.76
CA SER A 290 12.76 8.26 -11.99
C SER A 290 13.26 7.12 -12.88
N SER A 291 13.81 6.05 -12.30
CA SER A 291 14.25 4.87 -13.06
C SER A 291 13.06 4.21 -13.77
N ILE A 292 11.96 3.95 -13.05
CA ILE A 292 10.77 3.34 -13.65
C ILE A 292 10.22 4.22 -14.77
N LYS A 293 10.08 5.53 -14.54
CA LYS A 293 9.58 6.47 -15.55
C LYS A 293 10.47 6.53 -16.80
N GLN A 294 11.78 6.46 -16.60
CA GLN A 294 12.74 6.37 -17.70
C GLN A 294 12.53 5.09 -18.51
N TRP A 295 12.39 3.93 -17.86
CA TRP A 295 12.15 2.67 -18.55
C TRP A 295 10.80 2.66 -19.28
N LEU A 296 9.72 3.13 -18.64
CA LEU A 296 8.41 3.27 -19.29
C LEU A 296 8.54 4.07 -20.59
N LYS A 297 9.16 5.25 -20.53
CA LYS A 297 9.41 6.08 -21.71
C LYS A 297 10.27 5.39 -22.76
N GLN A 298 11.38 4.77 -22.33
CA GLN A 298 12.33 4.09 -23.21
C GLN A 298 11.65 2.95 -23.98
N TYR A 299 10.73 2.24 -23.35
CA TYR A 299 10.02 1.11 -23.93
C TYR A 299 8.63 1.46 -24.50
N GLY A 300 8.31 2.76 -24.63
CA GLY A 300 7.14 3.25 -25.36
C GLY A 300 5.83 3.39 -24.57
N TYR A 301 5.87 3.29 -23.24
CA TYR A 301 4.75 3.58 -22.35
C TYR A 301 4.72 5.05 -21.92
N ASP A 302 3.58 5.48 -21.34
CA ASP A 302 3.46 6.78 -20.70
C ASP A 302 4.35 6.84 -19.44
N GLU A 303 5.22 7.86 -19.37
CA GLU A 303 6.03 8.10 -18.17
C GLU A 303 5.19 8.52 -16.94
N ASN A 304 3.90 8.77 -17.13
CA ASN A 304 2.93 9.04 -16.07
C ASN A 304 2.11 7.81 -15.65
N THR A 305 2.40 6.61 -16.19
CA THR A 305 1.81 5.36 -15.68
C THR A 305 1.93 5.32 -14.15
N PRO A 306 0.81 5.12 -13.42
CA PRO A 306 0.79 5.12 -11.96
C PRO A 306 1.82 4.16 -11.36
N LEU A 307 2.61 4.68 -10.43
CA LEU A 307 3.57 3.93 -9.63
C LEU A 307 3.02 3.76 -8.21
N ILE A 308 2.93 2.51 -7.74
CA ILE A 308 2.25 2.18 -6.50
C ILE A 308 3.15 1.29 -5.66
N ILE A 309 3.42 1.70 -4.42
CA ILE A 309 3.97 0.80 -3.41
C ILE A 309 2.77 0.06 -2.81
N ASP A 310 2.45 -1.09 -3.35
CA ASP A 310 1.19 -1.79 -3.11
C ASP A 310 1.23 -2.67 -1.85
N GLU A 311 2.41 -2.83 -1.25
CA GLU A 311 2.59 -3.37 0.08
C GLU A 311 3.80 -2.71 0.77
N TRP A 312 3.63 -2.16 1.97
CA TRP A 312 4.76 -1.71 2.78
C TRP A 312 4.48 -1.70 4.28
N ASN A 313 5.55 -1.91 5.05
CA ASN A 313 5.65 -1.60 6.46
C ASN A 313 7.14 -1.39 6.79
N TYR A 314 7.50 -1.19 8.05
CA TYR A 314 8.89 -1.19 8.46
C TYR A 314 9.51 -2.59 8.28
N ASP A 315 8.85 -3.62 8.81
CA ASP A 315 9.31 -5.01 8.83
C ASP A 315 8.19 -5.93 8.31
N ALA A 316 8.54 -6.96 7.55
CA ALA A 316 7.60 -7.93 7.01
C ALA A 316 7.26 -9.07 8.01
N SER A 317 7.95 -9.13 9.14
CA SER A 317 7.77 -10.18 10.14
C SER A 317 6.41 -10.09 10.83
N LEU A 318 5.84 -11.26 11.13
CA LEU A 318 4.52 -11.36 11.74
C LEU A 318 4.55 -11.33 13.28
N ASN A 319 5.72 -11.05 13.88
CA ASN A 319 5.94 -11.15 15.32
C ASN A 319 6.83 -10.04 15.89
N ASP A 320 6.82 -8.85 15.28
CA ASP A 320 7.57 -7.69 15.78
C ASP A 320 6.80 -6.83 16.77
N LEU A 321 7.00 -7.08 18.06
CA LEU A 321 6.34 -6.28 19.10
C LEU A 321 6.78 -4.82 19.10
N GLU A 322 8.06 -4.53 18.89
CA GLU A 322 8.59 -3.18 19.04
C GLU A 322 8.10 -2.28 17.88
N ASP A 323 8.22 -2.77 16.66
CA ASP A 323 7.97 -1.99 15.46
C ASP A 323 6.54 -2.07 14.95
N HIS A 324 5.70 -3.01 15.40
CA HIS A 324 4.29 -3.10 14.96
C HIS A 324 3.23 -2.80 16.03
N THR A 325 3.57 -2.77 17.32
CA THR A 325 2.56 -2.58 18.40
C THR A 325 2.68 -1.28 19.18
N THR A 326 3.77 -0.52 18.99
CA THR A 326 4.04 0.72 19.74
C THR A 326 3.74 1.97 18.92
N GLU A 327 3.81 3.16 19.52
CA GLU A 327 3.74 4.45 18.82
C GLU A 327 4.87 4.65 17.80
N ARG A 328 5.94 3.86 17.85
CA ARG A 328 7.04 3.91 16.89
C ARG A 328 6.56 3.66 15.45
N THR A 329 5.65 2.70 15.24
CA THR A 329 5.03 2.43 13.92
C THR A 329 4.25 3.64 13.42
N SER A 330 3.55 4.34 14.32
CA SER A 330 2.79 5.55 13.99
C SER A 330 3.72 6.64 13.47
N ALA A 331 4.83 6.86 14.19
CA ALA A 331 5.81 7.86 13.82
C ALA A 331 6.50 7.49 12.50
N TYR A 332 6.87 6.22 12.32
CA TYR A 332 7.45 5.68 11.10
C TYR A 332 6.52 5.86 9.90
N ALA A 333 5.24 5.49 10.01
CA ALA A 333 4.32 5.54 8.88
C ALA A 333 4.19 6.96 8.30
N ILE A 334 4.05 7.97 9.17
CA ILE A 334 4.00 9.37 8.73
C ILE A 334 5.35 9.84 8.20
N PHE A 335 6.46 9.41 8.80
CA PHE A 335 7.80 9.72 8.30
C PHE A 335 8.04 9.14 6.91
N ALA A 336 7.68 7.88 6.68
CA ALA A 336 7.78 7.21 5.38
C ALA A 336 6.95 7.94 4.31
N ILE A 337 5.69 8.27 4.59
CA ILE A 337 4.85 9.06 3.67
C ILE A 337 5.51 10.41 3.36
N PHE A 338 6.05 11.10 4.36
CA PHE A 338 6.78 12.35 4.16
C PHE A 338 8.00 12.20 3.24
N GLN A 339 8.74 11.09 3.36
CA GLN A 339 9.87 10.78 2.48
C GLN A 339 9.40 10.49 1.05
N ILE A 340 8.25 9.84 0.86
CA ILE A 340 7.71 9.50 -0.47
C ILE A 340 7.07 10.72 -1.17
N LEU A 341 6.60 11.74 -0.43
CA LEU A 341 6.07 12.97 -1.04
C LEU A 341 7.04 13.58 -2.06
N ASP A 342 6.53 13.99 -3.22
CA ASP A 342 7.28 14.66 -4.30
C ASP A 342 8.42 13.82 -4.91
N THR A 343 8.31 12.49 -4.84
CA THR A 343 9.26 11.56 -5.48
C THR A 343 8.82 11.14 -6.87
N GLY A 344 7.51 11.20 -7.15
CA GLY A 344 6.91 10.71 -8.39
C GLY A 344 6.11 9.40 -8.22
N ILE A 345 6.13 8.81 -7.01
CA ILE A 345 5.28 7.68 -6.62
C ILE A 345 3.86 8.19 -6.34
N ASN A 346 2.85 7.49 -6.86
CA ASN A 346 1.47 7.99 -6.89
C ASN A 346 0.64 7.55 -5.69
N LYS A 347 0.80 6.30 -5.23
CA LYS A 347 -0.05 5.68 -4.20
C LYS A 347 0.75 4.69 -3.35
N GLN A 348 0.22 4.37 -2.18
CA GLN A 348 0.80 3.44 -1.22
C GLN A 348 -0.28 2.60 -0.54
N ALA A 349 0.00 1.35 -0.19
CA ALA A 349 -0.88 0.51 0.62
C ALA A 349 -0.11 -0.13 1.79
N PHE A 350 -0.42 0.32 3.01
CA PHE A 350 0.23 -0.16 4.23
C PHE A 350 -0.25 -1.57 4.58
N PHE A 351 0.71 -2.47 4.83
CA PHE A 351 0.45 -3.84 5.26
C PHE A 351 0.36 -3.89 6.79
N ASN A 352 -0.78 -4.19 7.40
CA ASN A 352 -2.10 -4.47 6.80
C ASN A 352 -3.26 -3.92 7.64
N PHE A 353 -4.51 -4.12 7.22
CA PHE A 353 -5.67 -3.56 7.93
C PHE A 353 -5.93 -4.21 9.31
N VAL A 354 -5.96 -5.53 9.36
CA VAL A 354 -6.13 -6.32 10.59
C VAL A 354 -5.01 -7.34 10.64
N ASP A 355 -4.49 -7.58 11.84
CA ASP A 355 -3.44 -8.55 12.09
C ASP A 355 -3.61 -9.83 11.29
N PHE A 356 -2.52 -10.18 10.61
CA PHE A 356 -2.53 -11.20 9.58
C PHE A 356 -2.85 -12.60 10.14
N GLU A 357 -2.22 -12.96 11.26
CA GLU A 357 -2.42 -14.23 11.96
C GLU A 357 -3.18 -14.06 13.27
N HIS A 358 -3.98 -15.07 13.62
CA HIS A 358 -4.61 -15.19 14.93
C HIS A 358 -3.59 -15.57 16.00
N ASN A 359 -3.04 -14.55 16.64
CA ASN A 359 -2.08 -14.65 17.73
C ASN A 359 -2.63 -13.92 18.99
N PRO A 360 -1.93 -13.92 20.14
CA PRO A 360 -2.32 -13.10 21.29
C PRO A 360 -2.58 -11.65 20.88
N LEU A 361 -3.44 -10.96 21.63
CA LEU A 361 -3.97 -9.63 21.29
C LEU A 361 -2.93 -8.65 20.71
N PHE A 362 -1.71 -8.65 21.24
CA PHE A 362 -0.54 -8.00 20.64
C PHE A 362 0.57 -9.04 20.47
N SER A 363 0.73 -9.53 19.25
CA SER A 363 1.72 -10.55 18.89
C SER A 363 2.92 -10.00 18.13
N GLY A 364 2.85 -8.74 17.71
CA GLY A 364 3.79 -8.16 16.75
C GLY A 364 3.38 -8.37 15.29
N CYS A 365 2.16 -8.83 15.02
CA CYS A 365 1.61 -8.78 13.66
C CYS A 365 1.50 -7.31 13.18
N PRO A 366 1.64 -7.06 11.86
CA PRO A 366 1.82 -5.71 11.30
C PRO A 366 0.54 -4.88 11.18
N GLY A 367 -0.62 -5.43 11.57
CA GLY A 367 -1.90 -4.79 11.30
C GLY A 367 -2.11 -3.49 12.06
N ILE A 368 -2.82 -2.54 11.43
CA ILE A 368 -3.27 -1.32 12.12
C ILE A 368 -4.31 -1.61 13.20
N MET A 369 -4.81 -2.84 13.25
CA MET A 369 -5.78 -3.35 14.21
C MET A 369 -5.48 -4.79 14.60
N SER A 370 -5.80 -5.20 15.82
CA SER A 370 -5.75 -6.61 16.24
C SER A 370 -6.92 -7.43 15.68
N ASN A 371 -6.81 -8.76 15.76
CA ASN A 371 -7.91 -9.67 15.42
C ASN A 371 -9.16 -9.51 16.30
N ASP A 372 -9.02 -8.92 17.50
CA ASP A 372 -10.13 -8.62 18.41
C ASP A 372 -10.78 -7.25 18.13
N GLY A 373 -10.33 -6.56 17.09
CA GLY A 373 -10.86 -5.25 16.70
C GLY A 373 -10.31 -4.08 17.52
N ILE A 374 -9.19 -4.28 18.22
CA ILE A 374 -8.53 -3.21 18.98
C ILE A 374 -7.63 -2.44 18.03
N ILE A 375 -7.94 -1.14 17.86
CA ILE A 375 -7.10 -0.22 17.08
C ILE A 375 -5.70 -0.13 17.69
N LYS A 376 -4.67 -0.22 16.85
CA LYS A 376 -3.29 0.05 17.28
C LYS A 376 -2.96 1.53 17.09
N SER A 377 -1.81 1.95 17.62
CA SER A 377 -1.33 3.33 17.52
C SER A 377 -1.38 3.86 16.07
N VAL A 378 -0.89 3.05 15.12
CA VAL A 378 -0.72 3.42 13.70
C VAL A 378 -2.05 3.72 13.00
N TYR A 379 -3.17 3.14 13.47
CA TYR A 379 -4.50 3.53 13.00
C TYR A 379 -4.74 5.04 13.21
N ASN A 380 -4.35 5.58 14.36
CA ASN A 380 -4.49 7.00 14.66
C ASN A 380 -3.57 7.87 13.79
N ALA A 381 -2.42 7.36 13.36
CA ALA A 381 -1.56 8.04 12.39
C ALA A 381 -2.26 8.17 11.04
N PHE A 382 -2.86 7.09 10.52
CA PHE A 382 -3.64 7.15 9.27
C PHE A 382 -4.90 8.00 9.40
N LYS A 383 -5.57 8.00 10.56
CA LYS A 383 -6.68 8.93 10.84
C LYS A 383 -6.21 10.39 10.84
N ALA A 384 -5.04 10.69 11.40
CA ALA A 384 -4.48 12.04 11.36
C ALA A 384 -4.09 12.45 9.93
N LEU A 385 -3.51 11.53 9.15
CA LEU A 385 -3.22 11.73 7.73
C LEU A 385 -4.51 11.99 6.94
N SER A 386 -5.59 11.26 7.22
CA SER A 386 -6.87 11.44 6.54
C SER A 386 -7.45 12.82 6.80
N ILE A 387 -7.39 13.27 8.07
CA ILE A 387 -7.77 14.63 8.44
C ILE A 387 -6.86 15.65 7.74
N LEU A 388 -5.56 15.42 7.67
CA LEU A 388 -4.64 16.33 6.99
C LEU A 388 -4.99 16.48 5.50
N GLN A 389 -5.23 15.38 4.80
CA GLN A 389 -5.55 15.38 3.37
C GLN A 389 -6.94 15.95 3.08
N GLY A 390 -7.92 15.71 3.95
CA GLY A 390 -9.31 16.15 3.77
C GLY A 390 -10.20 15.09 3.10
N LYS A 391 -11.50 15.13 3.44
CA LYS A 391 -12.51 14.15 3.00
C LYS A 391 -13.28 14.62 1.77
N GLN A 392 -13.90 13.67 1.06
CA GLN A 392 -14.68 13.89 -0.17
C GLN A 392 -15.70 15.04 -0.07
N GLU A 393 -16.49 15.09 1.00
CA GLU A 393 -17.57 16.08 1.19
C GLU A 393 -17.09 17.53 1.22
N ASN A 394 -15.89 17.77 1.75
CA ASN A 394 -15.29 19.10 1.90
C ASN A 394 -14.15 19.35 0.89
N GLY A 395 -13.87 18.35 0.04
CA GLY A 395 -12.78 18.32 -0.92
C GLY A 395 -11.40 18.04 -0.32
N ILE A 396 -10.47 17.65 -1.21
CA ILE A 396 -9.05 17.48 -0.90
C ILE A 396 -8.43 18.84 -0.57
N ASN A 397 -7.73 18.93 0.56
CA ASN A 397 -7.04 20.13 1.02
C ASN A 397 -5.85 20.48 0.11
N ASN A 398 -5.48 21.75 0.08
CA ASN A 398 -4.26 22.18 -0.58
C ASN A 398 -3.06 21.95 0.33
N ARG A 399 -1.97 21.42 -0.21
CA ARG A 399 -0.70 21.27 0.52
C ARG A 399 -0.03 22.63 0.67
N LEU A 400 0.54 22.88 1.84
CA LEU A 400 1.38 24.04 2.12
C LEU A 400 2.84 23.62 2.20
N LYS A 401 3.74 24.56 1.90
CA LYS A 401 5.17 24.37 2.18
C LYS A 401 5.38 24.35 3.70
N ALA A 402 6.07 23.31 4.17
CA ALA A 402 6.52 23.17 5.55
C ALA A 402 8.02 22.89 5.54
N ASP A 403 8.79 23.80 6.12
CA ASP A 403 10.25 23.69 6.23
C ASP A 403 10.61 23.27 7.67
N ILE A 404 11.55 22.32 7.80
CA ILE A 404 12.05 21.85 9.10
C ILE A 404 13.50 22.28 9.21
N THR A 405 13.78 23.11 10.21
CA THR A 405 15.15 23.45 10.61
C THR A 405 15.51 22.60 11.82
N SER A 406 16.12 21.45 11.57
CA SER A 406 16.60 20.54 12.61
C SER A 406 17.88 19.84 12.19
N LYS A 407 18.65 19.40 13.19
CA LYS A 407 19.75 18.44 13.01
C LYS A 407 19.25 16.98 13.04
N ASP A 408 18.00 16.78 13.44
CA ASP A 408 17.36 15.47 13.46
C ASP A 408 16.78 15.14 12.08
N GLY A 409 17.35 14.12 11.43
CA GLY A 409 16.94 13.66 10.10
C GLY A 409 15.64 12.86 10.07
N PHE A 410 15.04 12.57 11.24
CA PHE A 410 13.85 11.72 11.34
C PHE A 410 12.57 12.47 11.71
N LEU A 411 12.62 13.80 11.67
CA LEU A 411 11.44 14.65 11.78
C LEU A 411 10.72 14.76 10.43
N ALA A 412 9.39 14.70 10.49
CA ALA A 412 8.51 14.95 9.37
C ALA A 412 7.46 16.00 9.74
N ALA A 413 7.16 16.88 8.79
CA ALA A 413 6.12 17.89 8.90
C ALA A 413 5.39 18.00 7.57
N ILE A 414 4.09 17.71 7.57
CA ILE A 414 3.22 17.86 6.41
C ILE A 414 2.13 18.84 6.79
N ALA A 415 1.94 19.88 5.99
CA ALA A 415 0.94 20.91 6.24
C ALA A 415 -0.06 21.00 5.09
N SER A 416 -1.31 21.31 5.43
CA SER A 416 -2.36 21.55 4.46
C SER A 416 -3.28 22.69 4.91
N GLN A 417 -4.00 23.25 3.95
CA GLN A 417 -5.02 24.25 4.16
C GLN A 417 -6.33 23.77 3.56
N THR A 418 -7.43 23.97 4.28
CA THR A 418 -8.77 23.70 3.75
C THR A 418 -9.05 24.53 2.51
N LYS A 419 -9.88 24.02 1.58
CA LYS A 419 -10.20 24.71 0.32
C LYS A 419 -10.79 26.11 0.51
N ASP A 420 -11.51 26.32 1.61
CA ASP A 420 -12.06 27.63 2.01
C ASP A 420 -11.04 28.55 2.69
N SER A 421 -9.79 28.11 2.80
CA SER A 421 -8.67 28.80 3.44
C SER A 421 -8.88 29.15 4.93
N ARG A 422 -9.88 28.57 5.61
CA ARG A 422 -10.20 28.90 7.01
C ARG A 422 -9.39 28.12 8.05
N LYS A 423 -8.81 26.97 7.68
CA LYS A 423 -8.06 26.11 8.61
C LYS A 423 -6.75 25.67 8.00
N VAL A 424 -5.67 25.83 8.77
CA VAL A 424 -4.37 25.19 8.52
C VAL A 424 -4.28 23.95 9.41
N ARG A 425 -3.80 22.86 8.84
CA ARG A 425 -3.55 21.59 9.53
C ARG A 425 -2.07 21.26 9.37
N ILE A 426 -1.47 20.79 10.45
CA ILE A 426 -0.04 20.43 10.48
C ILE A 426 0.04 19.07 11.16
N LEU A 427 0.60 18.09 10.45
CA LEU A 427 0.90 16.77 10.98
C LEU A 427 2.41 16.68 11.15
N ILE A 428 2.83 16.46 12.39
CA ILE A 428 4.24 16.35 12.77
C ILE A 428 4.48 14.93 13.25
N SER A 429 5.56 14.32 12.78
CA SER A 429 6.07 13.06 13.29
C SER A 429 7.52 13.22 13.71
N ASN A 430 7.86 12.63 14.85
CA ASN A 430 9.24 12.45 15.28
C ASN A 430 9.51 10.95 15.35
N TYR A 431 10.06 10.42 14.27
CA TYR A 431 10.42 9.02 14.22
C TYR A 431 11.77 8.81 14.88
N VAL A 432 11.85 7.97 15.90
CA VAL A 432 13.14 7.56 16.46
C VAL A 432 13.39 6.14 15.95
N PRO A 433 14.45 5.86 15.19
CA PRO A 433 14.78 4.49 14.80
C PRO A 433 15.13 3.61 16.01
N SER A 434 14.83 2.31 15.96
CA SER A 434 15.28 1.37 16.98
C SER A 434 16.79 1.08 16.85
N LYS A 435 17.41 0.52 17.89
CA LYS A 435 18.83 0.14 17.84
C LYS A 435 19.11 -0.89 16.74
N ARG A 436 18.16 -1.81 16.52
CA ARG A 436 18.23 -2.80 15.43
C ARG A 436 18.30 -2.09 14.08
N MET A 437 17.48 -1.06 13.89
CA MET A 437 17.50 -0.26 12.67
C MET A 437 18.85 0.41 12.44
N LEU A 438 19.37 1.09 13.47
CA LEU A 438 20.65 1.79 13.40
C LEU A 438 21.84 0.84 13.17
N LYS A 439 21.69 -0.45 13.50
CA LYS A 439 22.71 -1.47 13.23
C LYS A 439 22.68 -1.96 11.78
N ASN A 440 21.50 -2.20 11.20
CA ASN A 440 21.38 -2.57 9.78
C ASN A 440 21.83 -1.44 8.84
N ALA A 441 21.68 -0.22 9.34
CA ALA A 441 22.13 1.05 8.80
C ALA A 441 23.66 1.23 8.73
N PHE A 442 24.40 0.77 9.75
CA PHE A 442 25.85 0.93 9.82
C PHE A 442 26.49 -0.43 10.14
N PRO A 443 26.65 -1.32 9.15
CA PRO A 443 27.21 -2.66 9.35
C PRO A 443 28.67 -2.64 9.84
#